data_AF-A0A9J7HMW2-F1
#
_entry.id   AF-A0A9J7HMW2-F1
#
_cell.length_a   1.000
_cell.length_b   1.000
_cell.length_c   1.000
_cell.angle_alpha   90.00
_cell.angle_beta   90.00
_cell.angle_gamma   90.00
#
_symmetry.space_group_name_H-M   'P 1'
#
loop_
_entity.id
_entity.type
_entity.pdbx_description
1 polymer ?
#
loop_
_entity_poly.entity_id
_entity_poly.type
_entity_poly.pdbx_seq_one_letter_code
_entity_poly.pdbx_strand_id
1 'polypeptide(L)'
;MYIGFQFIPKGSLTVFAVSIGIGVTALAQMFIPWLMVSDITEDCYLQTGERLDTPFVAILLSCGSLAITVGLIMATIALEIGGYKLGSCTQPDTVGSALRILLSAFTSVLTFIGVVFAWRYPITEDRRKEIAEAINKRKLSRDAQLDEIQRNGSLSNMNGKALLPEESSKPEGLQEENKLLSSELDLSVLLDCRESVV
;
A
#
# COMPACT_ATOMS: atom_id res chain seq x y z
N MET A 1 13.68 -6.41 15.69
CA MET A 1 12.36 -6.13 16.31
C MET A 1 11.62 -7.42 16.69
N TYR A 2 11.48 -8.39 15.79
CA TYR A 2 10.70 -9.62 16.02
C TYR A 2 11.33 -10.66 16.98
N ILE A 3 12.65 -10.62 17.20
CA ILE A 3 13.36 -11.50 18.15
C ILE A 3 12.96 -11.22 19.61
N GLY A 4 12.56 -9.98 19.94
CA GLY A 4 12.14 -9.61 21.30
C GLY A 4 10.86 -10.31 21.78
N PHE A 5 10.02 -10.80 20.85
CA PHE A 5 8.79 -11.53 21.19
C PHE A 5 9.06 -12.90 21.83
N GLN A 6 10.23 -13.51 21.59
CA GLN A 6 10.57 -14.81 22.19
C GLN A 6 10.84 -14.75 23.70
N PHE A 7 11.16 -13.58 24.25
CA PHE A 7 11.65 -13.46 25.62
C PHE A 7 10.62 -12.88 26.60
N ILE A 8 9.36 -12.77 26.20
CA ILE A 8 8.34 -12.09 26.99
C ILE A 8 7.68 -13.08 27.99
N PRO A 9 7.80 -12.85 29.31
CA PRO A 9 7.09 -13.64 30.31
C PRO A 9 5.57 -13.40 30.22
N LYS A 10 4.80 -14.48 30.33
CA LYS A 10 3.33 -14.45 30.27
C LYS A 10 2.77 -13.70 31.49
N GLY A 11 1.97 -12.65 31.27
CA GLY A 11 1.13 -12.04 32.32
C GLY A 11 1.47 -10.61 32.78
N SER A 12 2.33 -9.87 32.07
CA SER A 12 2.66 -8.48 32.44
C SER A 12 2.06 -7.42 31.51
N LEU A 13 1.69 -6.25 32.05
CA LEU A 13 1.25 -5.07 31.28
C LEU A 13 2.26 -4.68 30.18
N THR A 14 3.55 -4.95 30.41
CA THR A 14 4.63 -4.71 29.46
C THR A 14 4.47 -5.46 28.14
N VAL A 15 3.79 -6.62 28.13
CA VAL A 15 3.52 -7.38 26.90
C VAL A 15 2.60 -6.61 25.96
N PHE A 16 1.58 -5.95 26.51
CA PHE A 16 0.63 -5.15 25.74
C PHE A 16 1.28 -3.89 25.15
N ALA A 17 2.11 -3.20 25.92
CA ALA A 17 2.81 -2.01 25.42
C ALA A 17 3.75 -2.36 24.25
N VAL A 18 4.48 -3.47 24.35
CA VAL A 18 5.39 -3.92 23.30
C VAL A 18 4.63 -4.41 22.06
N SER A 19 3.52 -5.14 22.22
CA SER A 19 2.72 -5.62 21.09
C SER A 19 2.08 -4.47 20.30
N ILE A 20 1.60 -3.42 20.98
CA ILE A 20 1.07 -2.20 20.32
C ILE A 20 2.18 -1.51 19.53
N GLY A 21 3.36 -1.31 20.12
CA GLY A 21 4.50 -0.73 19.41
C GLY A 21 4.87 -1.51 18.16
N ILE A 22 4.84 -2.85 18.23
CA ILE A 22 5.09 -3.71 17.07
C ILE A 22 4.00 -3.56 16.00
N GLY A 23 2.74 -3.50 16.41
CA GLY A 23 1.61 -3.29 15.49
C GLY A 23 1.75 -1.98 14.71
N VAL A 24 2.04 -0.87 15.39
CA VAL A 24 2.16 0.45 14.76
C VAL A 24 3.30 0.48 13.73
N THR A 25 4.46 -0.07 14.06
CA THR A 25 5.60 -0.11 13.11
C THR A 25 5.32 -1.02 11.91
N ALA A 26 4.67 -2.17 12.14
CA ALA A 26 4.30 -3.08 11.04
C ALA A 26 3.31 -2.44 10.06
N LEU A 27 2.35 -1.66 10.58
CA LEU A 27 1.45 -0.87 9.75
C LEU A 27 2.22 0.17 8.93
N ALA A 28 3.12 0.93 9.56
CA ALA A 28 3.94 1.91 8.84
C ALA A 28 4.72 1.28 7.67
N GLN A 29 5.31 0.10 7.89
CA GLN A 29 6.05 -0.62 6.85
C GLN A 29 5.18 -1.05 5.66
N MET A 30 3.90 -1.37 5.89
CA MET A 30 2.97 -1.69 4.82
C MET A 30 2.56 -0.45 4.03
N PHE A 31 2.39 0.69 4.69
CA PHE A 31 1.99 1.94 4.03
C PHE A 31 3.14 2.63 3.26
N ILE A 32 4.38 2.55 3.76
CA ILE A 32 5.54 3.21 3.13
C ILE A 32 5.68 2.88 1.63
N PRO A 33 5.64 1.60 1.20
CA PRO A 33 5.74 1.25 -0.21
C PRO A 33 4.60 1.84 -1.05
N TRP A 34 3.35 1.80 -0.58
CA TRP A 34 2.23 2.37 -1.34
C TRP A 34 2.41 3.87 -1.59
N LEU A 35 2.83 4.60 -0.56
CA LEU A 35 3.09 6.04 -0.67
C LEU A 35 4.29 6.34 -1.59
N MET A 36 5.34 5.53 -1.49
CA MET A 36 6.54 5.66 -2.33
C MET A 36 6.24 5.40 -3.81
N VAL A 37 5.28 4.53 -4.10
CA VAL A 37 4.95 4.13 -5.47
C VAL A 37 4.22 5.23 -6.21
N SER A 38 3.31 5.94 -5.54
CA SER A 38 2.70 7.14 -6.10
C SER A 38 3.75 8.24 -6.39
N ASP A 39 4.73 8.43 -5.49
CA ASP A 39 5.81 9.42 -5.64
C ASP A 39 6.67 9.14 -6.89
N ILE A 40 7.10 7.89 -7.08
CA ILE A 40 7.92 7.47 -8.24
C ILE A 40 7.14 7.60 -9.56
N THR A 41 5.84 7.29 -9.53
CA THR A 41 4.99 7.32 -10.72
C THR A 41 4.80 8.76 -11.21
N GLU A 42 4.62 9.71 -10.29
CA GLU A 42 4.54 11.14 -10.59
C GLU A 42 5.86 11.68 -11.18
N ASP A 43 7.00 11.30 -10.61
CA ASP A 43 8.33 11.68 -11.10
C ASP A 43 8.63 11.15 -12.51
N CYS A 44 8.19 9.92 -12.79
CA CYS A 44 8.33 9.30 -14.10
C CYS A 44 7.43 9.99 -15.13
N TYR A 45 6.22 10.37 -14.75
CA TYR A 45 5.29 11.13 -15.59
C TYR A 45 5.85 12.52 -15.95
N LEU A 46 6.53 13.20 -15.02
CA LEU A 46 7.13 14.51 -15.30
C LEU A 46 8.27 14.45 -16.32
N GLN A 47 9.07 13.38 -16.31
CA GLN A 47 10.22 13.21 -17.20
C GLN A 47 9.81 12.66 -18.58
N THR A 48 8.89 11.71 -18.62
CA THR A 48 8.56 10.94 -19.83
C THR A 48 7.29 11.44 -20.53
N GLY A 49 6.38 12.10 -19.79
CA GLY A 49 5.07 12.52 -20.29
C GLY A 49 4.03 11.39 -20.40
N GLU A 50 4.45 10.13 -20.26
CA GLU A 50 3.58 8.95 -20.23
C GLU A 50 3.19 8.57 -18.80
N ARG A 51 1.92 8.19 -18.59
CA ARG A 51 1.45 7.65 -17.30
C ARG A 51 1.73 6.16 -17.24
N LEU A 52 2.62 5.75 -16.35
CA LEU A 52 3.06 4.37 -16.16
C LEU A 52 2.51 3.74 -14.87
N ASP A 53 1.30 4.13 -14.47
CA ASP A 53 0.72 3.81 -13.17
C ASP A 53 0.53 2.29 -12.97
N THR A 54 -0.06 1.62 -13.97
CA THR A 54 -0.38 0.19 -13.94
C THR A 54 0.83 -0.75 -13.91
N PRO A 55 1.85 -0.61 -14.79
CA PRO A 55 2.98 -1.53 -14.80
C PRO A 55 3.81 -1.46 -13.53
N PHE A 56 4.00 -0.28 -12.93
CA PHE A 56 4.71 -0.15 -11.66
C PHE A 56 3.97 -0.90 -10.55
N VAL A 57 2.67 -0.64 -10.37
CA VAL A 57 1.83 -1.30 -9.38
C VAL A 57 1.82 -2.82 -9.57
N ALA A 58 1.70 -3.32 -10.80
CA ALA A 58 1.73 -4.75 -11.09
C ALA A 58 3.06 -5.43 -10.70
N ILE A 59 4.20 -4.79 -10.95
CA ILE A 59 5.52 -5.31 -10.58
C ILE A 59 5.66 -5.39 -9.05
N LEU A 60 5.11 -4.41 -8.32
CA LEU A 60 5.16 -4.38 -6.87
C LEU A 60 4.29 -5.48 -6.25
N LEU A 61 3.06 -5.65 -6.74
CA LEU A 61 2.18 -6.70 -6.25
C LEU A 61 2.71 -8.10 -6.58
N SER A 62 3.28 -8.30 -7.78
CA SER A 62 3.87 -9.59 -8.15
C SER A 62 5.10 -9.92 -7.32
N CYS A 63 5.97 -8.94 -7.03
CA CYS A 63 7.09 -9.15 -6.11
C CYS A 63 6.60 -9.50 -4.69
N GLY A 64 5.55 -8.82 -4.22
CA GLY A 64 4.93 -9.12 -2.92
C GLY A 64 4.36 -10.53 -2.84
N SER A 65 3.62 -10.97 -3.85
CA SER A 65 3.06 -12.33 -3.89
C SER A 65 4.15 -13.39 -3.99
N LEU A 66 5.21 -13.16 -4.78
CA LEU A 66 6.38 -14.04 -4.83
C LEU A 66 7.04 -14.18 -3.46
N ALA A 67 7.21 -13.09 -2.71
CA ALA A 67 7.77 -13.14 -1.36
C ALA A 67 6.89 -13.96 -0.40
N ILE A 68 5.57 -13.80 -0.47
CA ILE A 68 4.61 -14.58 0.33
C ILE A 68 4.70 -16.06 -0.04
N THR A 69 4.70 -16.40 -1.33
CA THR A 69 4.81 -17.78 -1.81
C THR A 69 6.11 -18.43 -1.36
N VAL A 70 7.25 -17.74 -1.50
CA VAL A 70 8.56 -18.24 -1.05
C VAL A 70 8.57 -18.45 0.46
N GLY A 71 7.99 -17.51 1.23
CA GLY A 71 7.87 -17.65 2.68
C GLY A 71 7.03 -18.86 3.09
N LEU A 72 5.92 -19.11 2.39
CA LEU A 72 5.05 -20.24 2.65
C LEU A 72 5.74 -21.58 2.31
N ILE A 73 6.41 -21.67 1.17
CA ILE A 73 7.19 -22.86 0.78
C ILE A 73 8.25 -23.16 1.85
N MET A 74 8.99 -22.13 2.29
CA MET A 74 10.01 -22.28 3.32
C MET A 74 9.42 -22.74 4.66
N ALA A 75 8.24 -22.24 5.02
CA ALA A 75 7.51 -22.69 6.20
C ALA A 75 7.09 -24.15 6.11
N THR A 76 6.61 -24.60 4.95
CA THR A 76 6.24 -26.00 4.72
C THR A 76 7.43 -26.94 4.88
N ILE A 77 8.59 -26.59 4.31
CA ILE A 77 9.83 -27.38 4.45
C ILE A 77 10.27 -27.45 5.92
N ALA A 78 10.21 -26.32 6.63
CA ALA A 78 10.56 -26.28 8.05
C ALA A 78 9.65 -27.15 8.92
N LEU A 79 8.36 -27.25 8.58
CA LEU A 79 7.40 -28.12 9.27
C LEU A 79 7.67 -29.60 9.02
N GLU A 80 8.05 -29.96 7.80
CA GLU A 80 8.40 -31.33 7.44
C GLU A 80 9.66 -31.79 8.19
N ILE A 81 10.70 -30.96 8.24
CA ILE A 81 11.93 -31.22 9.01
C ILE A 81 11.64 -31.28 10.52
N GLY A 82 10.69 -30.48 11.01
CA GLY A 82 10.27 -30.47 12.41
C GLY A 82 9.56 -31.75 12.86
N GLY A 83 9.24 -32.67 11.95
CA GLY A 83 8.55 -33.92 12.27
C GLY A 83 7.06 -33.71 12.56
N TYR A 84 6.43 -32.75 11.89
CA TYR A 84 4.99 -32.48 12.01
C TYR A 84 4.18 -33.75 11.67
N LYS A 85 3.33 -34.19 12.60
CA LYS A 85 2.43 -35.34 12.43
C LYS A 85 0.98 -34.87 12.34
N LEU A 86 0.32 -35.10 11.21
CA LEU A 86 -1.09 -34.79 11.04
C LEU A 86 -1.94 -35.67 11.97
N GLY A 87 -2.85 -35.06 12.73
CA GLY A 87 -3.85 -35.77 13.53
C GLY A 87 -3.40 -36.26 14.93
N SER A 88 -2.21 -35.87 15.41
CA SER A 88 -1.79 -36.18 16.79
C SER A 88 -2.21 -35.08 17.77
N CYS A 89 -2.78 -35.45 18.92
CA CYS A 89 -3.12 -34.49 19.99
C CYS A 89 -1.88 -33.90 20.69
N THR A 90 -0.70 -34.49 20.51
CA THR A 90 0.56 -34.02 21.10
C THR A 90 1.59 -33.81 20.00
N GLN A 91 1.88 -32.54 19.74
CA GLN A 91 2.88 -32.14 18.76
C GLN A 91 4.23 -31.91 19.45
N PRO A 92 5.35 -32.34 18.84
CA PRO A 92 6.66 -32.15 19.47
C PRO A 92 7.03 -30.66 19.58
N ASP A 93 7.64 -30.30 20.71
CA ASP A 93 8.08 -28.92 21.03
C ASP A 93 9.09 -28.34 20.02
N THR A 94 9.77 -29.22 19.29
CA THR A 94 10.68 -28.87 18.18
C THR A 94 9.95 -28.14 17.06
N VAL A 95 8.69 -28.48 16.75
CA VAL A 95 7.92 -27.82 15.69
C VAL A 95 7.61 -26.37 16.06
N GLY A 96 7.18 -26.14 17.29
CA GLY A 96 6.89 -24.78 17.79
C GLY A 96 8.14 -23.90 17.81
N SER A 97 9.28 -24.47 18.19
CA SER A 97 10.56 -23.77 18.20
C SER A 97 11.08 -23.48 16.78
N ALA A 98 10.98 -24.45 15.88
CA ALA A 98 11.35 -24.27 14.47
C ALA A 98 10.52 -23.17 13.80
N LEU A 99 9.20 -23.16 14.00
CA LEU A 99 8.31 -22.14 13.45
C LEU A 99 8.63 -20.74 14.02
N ARG A 100 8.89 -20.64 15.33
CA ARG A 100 9.27 -19.36 15.95
C ARG A 100 10.59 -18.83 15.41
N ILE A 101 11.61 -19.68 15.29
CA ILE A 101 12.93 -19.29 14.76
C ILE A 101 12.78 -18.89 13.30
N LEU A 102 12.07 -19.69 12.51
CA LEU A 102 11.80 -19.40 11.11
C LEU A 102 11.14 -18.03 10.96
N LEU A 103 9.97 -17.79 11.59
CA LEU A 103 9.28 -16.51 11.42
C LEU A 103 10.08 -15.33 11.99
N SER A 104 10.74 -15.46 13.14
CA SER A 104 11.43 -14.31 13.77
C SER A 104 12.78 -14.00 13.15
N ALA A 105 13.62 -15.01 12.89
CA ALA A 105 14.95 -14.80 12.31
C ALA A 105 14.85 -14.44 10.83
N PHE A 106 14.01 -15.16 10.06
CA PHE A 106 13.85 -14.91 8.63
C PHE A 106 13.30 -13.51 8.37
N THR A 107 12.22 -13.12 9.05
CA THR A 107 11.65 -11.77 8.88
C THR A 107 12.63 -10.70 9.33
N SER A 108 13.38 -10.91 10.42
CA SER A 108 14.37 -9.93 10.88
C SER A 108 15.48 -9.69 9.87
N VAL A 109 15.99 -10.74 9.22
CA VAL A 109 17.00 -10.61 8.15
C VAL A 109 16.41 -9.89 6.94
N LEU A 110 15.20 -10.28 6.52
CA LEU A 110 14.53 -9.67 5.37
C LEU A 110 14.23 -8.18 5.59
N THR A 111 13.76 -7.81 6.78
CA THR A 111 13.55 -6.41 7.17
C THR A 111 14.86 -5.63 7.20
N PHE A 112 15.94 -6.22 7.72
CA PHE A 112 17.25 -5.57 7.76
C PHE A 112 17.75 -5.25 6.35
N ILE A 113 17.62 -6.20 5.42
CA ILE A 113 17.93 -6.00 4.00
C ILE A 113 17.08 -4.85 3.45
N GLY A 114 15.77 -4.85 3.69
CA GLY A 114 14.88 -3.78 3.25
C GLY A 114 15.30 -2.38 3.75
N VAL A 115 15.73 -2.27 5.01
CA VAL A 115 16.23 -1.01 5.58
C VAL A 115 17.53 -0.58 4.92
N VAL A 116 18.45 -1.50 4.62
CA VAL A 116 19.70 -1.19 3.91
C VAL A 116 19.40 -0.64 2.50
N PHE A 117 18.45 -1.25 1.79
CA PHE A 117 18.00 -0.73 0.49
C PHE A 117 17.35 0.66 0.62
N ALA A 118 16.50 0.86 1.63
CA ALA A 118 15.88 2.16 1.89
C ALA A 118 16.91 3.25 2.24
N TRP A 119 17.96 2.93 3.00
CA TRP A 119 19.07 3.86 3.26
C TRP A 119 19.88 4.19 2.02
N ARG A 120 20.01 3.23 1.10
CA ARG A 120 20.73 3.47 -0.15
C ARG A 120 19.90 4.26 -1.16
N TYR A 121 18.61 4.45 -0.91
CA TYR A 121 17.68 5.24 -1.69
C TYR A 121 17.88 6.74 -1.36
N PRO A 122 18.65 7.48 -2.18
CA PRO A 122 18.92 8.88 -1.91
C PRO A 122 17.71 9.70 -2.36
N ILE A 123 16.83 10.04 -1.42
CA ILE A 123 15.83 11.09 -1.60
C ILE A 123 16.58 12.43 -1.53
N THR A 124 17.17 12.84 -2.65
CA THR A 124 17.88 14.12 -2.70
C THR A 124 16.87 15.27 -2.67
N GLU A 125 16.99 16.16 -1.68
CA GLU A 125 16.21 17.40 -1.57
C GLU A 125 16.18 18.22 -2.88
N ASP A 126 17.25 18.12 -3.67
CA ASP A 126 17.39 18.81 -4.95
C ASP A 126 16.34 18.34 -5.97
N ARG A 127 16.00 17.04 -5.99
CA ARG A 127 14.95 16.50 -6.86
C ARG A 127 13.59 17.02 -6.45
N ARG A 128 13.32 17.11 -5.14
CA ARG A 128 12.06 17.67 -4.61
C ARG A 128 11.88 19.13 -5.02
N LYS A 129 12.95 19.93 -5.02
CA LYS A 129 12.92 21.33 -5.45
C LYS A 129 12.66 21.45 -6.95
N GLU A 130 13.30 20.62 -7.76
CA GLU A 130 13.10 20.60 -9.22
C GLU A 130 11.65 20.24 -9.60
N ILE A 131 11.07 19.24 -8.94
CA ILE A 131 9.66 18.85 -9.12
C ILE A 131 8.71 19.98 -8.70
N ALA A 132 8.95 20.59 -7.54
CA ALA A 132 8.12 21.69 -7.04
C ALA A 132 8.15 22.91 -7.99
N GLU A 133 9.31 23.25 -8.54
CA GLU A 133 9.45 24.31 -9.54
C GLU A 133 8.72 23.99 -10.84
N ALA A 134 8.84 22.75 -11.33
CA ALA A 134 8.14 22.31 -12.54
C ALA A 134 6.60 22.35 -12.35
N ILE A 135 6.10 21.94 -11.18
CA ILE A 135 4.67 22.01 -10.86
C ILE A 135 4.19 23.46 -10.78
N ASN A 136 4.94 24.35 -10.13
CA ASN A 136 4.58 25.77 -10.04
C ASN A 136 4.51 26.46 -11.41
N LYS A 137 5.45 26.16 -12.31
CA LYS A 137 5.42 26.68 -13.69
C LYS A 137 4.17 26.24 -14.45
N ARG A 138 3.75 24.97 -14.29
CA ARG A 138 2.53 24.44 -14.91
C ARG A 138 1.25 25.04 -14.33
N LYS A 139 1.21 25.30 -13.01
CA LYS A 139 0.09 26.00 -12.36
C LYS A 139 -0.05 27.43 -12.86
N LEU A 140 1.05 28.21 -12.86
CA LEU A 140 1.04 29.59 -13.39
C LEU A 140 0.55 29.66 -14.84
N SER A 141 1.04 28.75 -15.69
CA SER A 141 0.64 28.71 -17.11
C SER A 141 -0.85 28.41 -17.26
N ARG A 142 -1.40 27.52 -16.42
CA ARG A 142 -2.83 27.18 -16.40
C ARG A 142 -3.67 28.35 -15.89
N ASP A 143 -3.24 29.01 -14.82
CA ASP A 143 -3.97 30.15 -14.24
C ASP A 143 -4.00 31.33 -15.24
N ALA A 144 -2.89 31.59 -15.94
CA ALA A 144 -2.84 32.57 -17.02
C ALA A 144 -3.77 32.22 -18.20
N GLN A 145 -3.89 30.94 -18.56
CA GLN A 145 -4.86 30.49 -19.58
C GLN A 145 -6.31 30.63 -19.10
N LEU A 146 -6.59 30.37 -17.82
CA LEU A 146 -7.93 30.52 -17.24
C LEU A 146 -8.35 32.00 -17.21
N ASP A 147 -7.43 32.90 -16.90
CA ASP A 147 -7.68 34.35 -16.96
C ASP A 147 -7.98 34.82 -18.39
N GLU A 148 -7.30 34.27 -19.40
CA GLU A 148 -7.55 34.60 -20.80
C GLU A 148 -8.90 34.06 -21.30
N ILE A 149 -9.26 32.83 -20.92
CA ILE A 149 -10.57 32.23 -21.23
C ILE A 149 -11.71 33.00 -20.55
N GLN A 150 -11.56 33.40 -19.29
CA GLN A 150 -12.53 34.25 -18.59
C GLN A 150 -12.68 35.61 -19.27
N ARG A 151 -11.58 36.24 -19.69
CA ARG A 151 -11.60 37.54 -20.36
C ARG A 151 -12.32 37.45 -21.72
N ASN A 152 -12.04 36.41 -22.50
CA ASN A 152 -12.70 36.17 -23.79
C ASN A 152 -14.18 35.77 -23.65
N GLY A 153 -14.52 34.98 -22.62
CA GLY A 153 -15.92 34.64 -22.31
C GLY A 153 -16.76 35.85 -21.86
N SER A 154 -16.15 36.78 -21.11
CA SER A 154 -16.79 38.03 -20.69
C SER A 154 -17.04 38.99 -21.86
N LEU A 155 -16.09 39.07 -22.81
CA LEU A 155 -16.25 39.82 -24.06
C LEU A 155 -17.34 39.21 -24.97
N SER A 156 -17.45 37.88 -25.02
CA SER A 156 -18.50 37.19 -25.78
C SER A 156 -19.91 37.46 -25.22
N ASN A 157 -20.05 37.59 -23.90
CA ASN A 157 -21.34 37.88 -23.25
C ASN A 157 -21.83 39.32 -23.50
N MET A 158 -20.92 40.27 -23.76
CA MET A 158 -21.29 41.65 -24.08
C MET A 158 -21.71 41.88 -25.53
N ASN A 159 -21.52 40.92 -26.44
CA ASN A 159 -21.66 41.15 -27.89
C ASN A 159 -22.75 40.34 -28.62
N GLY A 160 -23.54 39.47 -27.98
CA GLY A 160 -24.68 38.85 -28.66
C GLY A 160 -25.31 37.62 -28.01
N LYS A 161 -26.63 37.47 -28.22
CA LYS A 161 -27.53 36.40 -27.77
C LYS A 161 -27.08 34.97 -28.12
N ALA A 162 -27.44 34.06 -27.21
CA ALA A 162 -27.75 32.63 -27.37
C ALA A 162 -26.66 31.72 -27.96
N LEU A 163 -26.15 30.80 -27.13
CA LEU A 163 -26.23 29.34 -27.32
C LEU A 163 -25.56 28.68 -26.10
N LEU A 164 -26.34 27.98 -25.26
CA LEU A 164 -25.77 26.84 -24.54
C LEU A 164 -25.56 25.72 -25.56
N PRO A 165 -24.45 24.99 -25.47
CA PRO A 165 -24.61 23.67 -24.86
C PRO A 165 -23.52 23.36 -23.84
N GLU A 166 -23.92 22.55 -22.86
CA GLU A 166 -23.04 21.62 -22.16
C GLU A 166 -22.08 20.93 -23.13
N GLU A 167 -20.82 20.76 -22.76
CA GLU A 167 -20.28 19.41 -22.55
C GLU A 167 -18.89 19.42 -21.90
N SER A 168 -18.74 18.46 -20.99
CA SER A 168 -17.58 17.59 -20.84
C SER A 168 -16.24 18.20 -20.44
N SER A 169 -15.90 18.05 -19.17
CA SER A 169 -14.96 16.99 -18.74
C SER A 169 -14.34 17.36 -17.38
N LYS A 170 -14.81 16.71 -16.32
CA LYS A 170 -14.09 16.65 -15.04
C LYS A 170 -14.10 15.21 -14.54
N PRO A 171 -12.93 14.68 -14.11
CA PRO A 171 -12.60 13.28 -14.29
C PRO A 171 -13.24 12.35 -13.27
N GLU A 172 -13.45 11.14 -13.77
CA GLU A 172 -13.94 9.91 -13.15
C GLU A 172 -13.10 9.48 -11.95
N GLY A 173 -13.36 10.07 -10.77
CA GLY A 173 -12.76 9.65 -9.50
C GLY A 173 -13.76 9.19 -8.44
N LEU A 174 -15.06 9.14 -8.76
CA LEU A 174 -16.14 8.88 -7.79
C LEU A 174 -17.02 7.68 -8.20
N GLN A 175 -16.58 6.88 -9.18
CA GLN A 175 -17.27 5.67 -9.61
C GLN A 175 -16.80 4.41 -8.83
N GLU A 176 -15.65 4.47 -8.17
CA GLU A 176 -15.07 3.32 -7.46
C GLU A 176 -15.65 3.13 -6.04
N GLU A 177 -16.05 4.21 -5.37
CA GLU A 177 -16.62 4.17 -4.02
C GLU A 177 -18.00 3.47 -3.99
N ASN A 178 -18.78 3.60 -5.06
CA ASN A 178 -20.11 2.96 -5.18
C ASN A 178 -20.04 1.44 -5.40
N LYS A 179 -18.88 0.90 -5.82
CA LYS A 179 -18.69 -0.55 -5.97
C LYS A 179 -18.37 -1.24 -4.63
N LEU A 180 -17.68 -0.56 -3.73
CA LEU A 180 -17.39 -1.06 -2.37
C LEU A 180 -18.65 -1.12 -1.50
N LEU A 181 -19.54 -0.12 -1.63
CA LEU A 181 -20.83 -0.11 -0.93
C LEU A 181 -21.77 -1.24 -1.34
N SER A 182 -21.69 -1.73 -2.58
CA SER A 182 -22.48 -2.89 -3.03
C SER A 182 -21.92 -4.24 -2.56
N SER A 183 -20.63 -4.32 -2.22
CA SER A 183 -19.98 -5.54 -1.72
C SER A 183 -20.25 -5.78 -0.23
N GLU A 184 -20.43 -4.71 0.56
CA GLU A 184 -20.75 -4.79 1.99
C GLU A 184 -22.21 -5.25 2.23
N LEU A 185 -23.11 -5.01 1.27
CA LEU A 185 -24.52 -5.38 1.39
C LEU A 185 -24.76 -6.90 1.19
N ASP A 186 -23.85 -7.61 0.51
CA ASP A 186 -23.94 -9.07 0.30
C ASP A 186 -23.39 -9.90 1.49
N LEU A 187 -22.51 -9.33 2.33
CA LEU A 187 -21.90 -10.05 3.45
C LEU A 187 -22.85 -10.17 4.67
N SER A 188 -23.79 -9.23 4.80
CA SER A 188 -24.84 -9.29 5.82
C SER A 188 -25.86 -10.41 5.58
N VAL A 189 -26.11 -10.77 4.31
CA VAL A 189 -27.00 -11.88 3.92
C VAL A 189 -26.35 -13.26 4.16
N LEU A 190 -25.02 -13.37 4.06
CA LEU A 190 -24.31 -14.64 4.30
C LEU A 190 -24.10 -15.00 5.78
N LEU A 191 -24.17 -14.02 6.69
CA LEU A 191 -24.09 -14.28 8.14
C LEU A 191 -25.37 -14.88 8.71
N ASP A 192 -26.53 -14.69 8.06
CA ASP A 192 -27.82 -15.23 8.51
C ASP A 192 -27.93 -16.76 8.32
N CYS A 193 -27.13 -17.36 7.43
CA CYS A 193 -27.09 -18.83 7.25
C CYS A 193 -26.06 -19.55 8.14
N ARG A 194 -25.19 -18.82 8.86
CA ARG A 194 -24.15 -19.42 9.74
C ARG A 194 -24.59 -19.55 11.19
N GLU A 195 -25.79 -19.10 11.54
CA GLU A 195 -26.37 -19.24 12.88
C GLU A 195 -27.44 -20.34 12.96
N SER A 196 -27.65 -21.10 11.87
CA SER A 196 -28.59 -22.24 11.81
C SER A 196 -27.91 -23.62 11.68
N VAL A 197 -26.57 -23.70 11.66
CA VAL A 197 -25.82 -24.97 11.46
C VAL A 197 -24.66 -25.17 12.46
N VAL A 198 -24.63 -24.43 13.58
CA VAL A 198 -23.82 -24.78 14.77
C VAL A 198 -24.63 -24.58 16.03
#